data_AF-A0A4P7NCF7-F1
#
_entry.id   AF-A0A4P7NCF7-F1
#
_cell.length_a   1.000
_cell.length_b   1.000
_cell.length_c   1.000
_cell.angle_alpha   90.00
_cell.angle_beta   90.00
_cell.angle_gamma   90.00
#
_symmetry.space_group_name_H-M   'P 1'
#
loop_
_entity.id
_entity.type
_entity.pdbx_description
1 polymer ?
#
loop_
_entity_poly.entity_id
_entity_poly.type
_entity_poly.pdbx_seq_one_letter_code
_entity_poly.pdbx_strand_id
1 'polypeptide(L)'
;MASVARLTKDPTISCRLILLSIAVPILFILVSTFGNRVNTANNLDMARTTDPRRVAEIMLSWLNLQLVSIVELQTLWAGYGHICAVTARASNQQSAAHMRRVMGIGDGHGPQRDSDEFRLVLKFISPPMTSGDEGHWRKMLSYEVEQYFYDEVAPAVRGDAPVATCVASTRDMKGKPDAERLEGLIATLMSDLRPAYPVAGEKRTALNKTQVHAALGWLARFHRKTHELVDRDLNGFVLPPLQETERRKRNPEAAAGSKVWLNGGYTYLATRRKEYSSLARDEDSEWCDAFCAPQESASGMSVAEQVAEVLTPSGRPYETFVHGDVKSENLFTTEDGKEVAFYDFQYVGVGLGSCDLAKFFTCSVPLGMLVENRAVPDELPMGDGEMQLLKEYHQTLGLGEQYPWDLFVRHWETAMVDWCRFQASWGFWGNTDWLEARVRYILGNKSWKTWLDSQLGKTRVG
;
A
#
# COMPACT_ATOMS: atom_id res chain seq x y z
N MET A 1 -5.47 41.15 11.54
CA MET A 1 -6.51 42.17 11.80
C MET A 1 -7.67 41.48 12.50
N ALA A 2 -7.92 41.88 13.74
CA ALA A 2 -8.97 41.35 14.59
C ALA A 2 -10.36 41.84 14.18
N SER A 3 -11.37 41.07 14.61
CA SER A 3 -12.80 41.37 14.63
C SER A 3 -13.60 40.99 13.38
N VAL A 4 -14.10 39.76 13.34
CA VAL A 4 -15.55 39.48 13.49
C VAL A 4 -15.70 38.11 14.16
N ALA A 5 -16.04 38.12 15.45
CA ALA A 5 -16.51 36.94 16.16
C ALA A 5 -18.00 37.11 16.49
N ARG A 6 -18.74 36.00 16.38
CA ARG A 6 -20.07 35.70 16.95
C ARG A 6 -21.29 36.27 16.22
N LEU A 7 -22.05 35.35 15.62
CA LEU A 7 -23.52 35.26 15.47
C LEU A 7 -23.76 34.18 14.40
N THR A 8 -24.13 32.92 14.68
CA THR A 8 -25.46 32.50 15.11
C THR A 8 -25.47 30.97 15.27
N LYS A 9 -26.19 30.47 16.28
CA LYS A 9 -26.64 29.07 16.40
C LYS A 9 -27.87 28.91 15.50
N ASP A 10 -27.78 28.11 14.44
CA ASP A 10 -28.94 27.65 13.66
C ASP A 10 -28.66 26.29 12.99
N PRO A 11 -29.41 25.20 13.27
CA PRO A 11 -29.09 23.85 12.79
C PRO A 11 -29.35 23.61 11.30
N THR A 12 -29.94 24.57 10.57
CA THR A 12 -30.33 24.40 9.15
C THR A 12 -29.30 24.88 8.12
N ILE A 13 -28.11 25.34 8.55
CA ILE A 13 -27.01 25.76 7.66
C ILE A 13 -25.93 24.67 7.49
N SER A 14 -26.05 23.53 8.20
CA SER A 14 -25.07 22.42 8.14
C SER A 14 -25.08 21.61 6.82
N CYS A 15 -26.09 21.77 5.95
CA CYS A 15 -26.16 21.05 4.67
C CYS A 15 -25.63 21.81 3.45
N ARG A 16 -25.06 23.02 3.59
CA ARG A 16 -24.50 23.78 2.44
C ARG A 16 -23.02 24.13 2.52
N LEU A 17 -22.30 23.70 3.57
CA LEU A 17 -20.83 23.75 3.63
C LEU A 17 -20.13 22.41 3.37
N ILE A 18 -20.87 21.33 3.12
CA ILE A 18 -20.32 20.00 2.81
C ILE A 18 -20.05 19.79 1.30
N LEU A 19 -20.38 20.78 0.45
CA LEU A 19 -20.18 20.72 -1.01
C LEU A 19 -19.00 21.55 -1.54
N LEU A 20 -18.08 22.01 -0.66
CA LEU A 20 -16.95 22.87 -1.04
C LEU A 20 -15.55 22.31 -0.73
N SER A 21 -15.43 20.98 -0.65
CA SER A 21 -14.12 20.29 -0.62
C SER A 21 -14.00 19.16 -1.65
N ILE A 22 -14.90 19.12 -2.66
CA ILE A 22 -14.86 18.15 -3.78
C ILE A 22 -14.81 18.87 -5.16
N ALA A 23 -14.45 20.16 -5.21
CA ALA A 23 -14.32 20.87 -6.48
C ALA A 23 -13.18 21.89 -6.46
N VAL A 24 -11.94 21.40 -6.63
CA VAL A 24 -10.90 22.15 -7.34
C VAL A 24 -10.18 21.18 -8.27
N PRO A 25 -10.71 21.00 -9.49
CA PRO A 25 -9.89 21.18 -10.68
C PRO A 25 -10.60 22.15 -11.65
N ILE A 26 -9.88 22.64 -12.66
CA ILE A 26 -10.32 23.58 -13.73
C ILE A 26 -9.97 25.05 -13.44
N LEU A 27 -8.68 25.38 -13.54
CA LEU A 27 -8.26 26.68 -14.07
C LEU A 27 -6.82 26.60 -14.62
N PHE A 28 -6.61 25.88 -15.73
CA PHE A 28 -5.44 26.09 -16.62
C PHE A 28 -5.59 25.39 -17.98
N ILE A 29 -6.77 25.44 -18.61
CA ILE A 29 -6.92 25.12 -20.04
C ILE A 29 -7.98 26.06 -20.61
N LEU A 30 -7.54 27.17 -21.21
CA LEU A 30 -8.21 27.92 -22.29
C LEU A 30 -7.54 29.29 -22.45
N VAL A 31 -6.48 29.34 -23.28
CA VAL A 31 -5.95 30.42 -24.14
C VAL A 31 -4.60 29.82 -24.60
N SER A 32 -4.31 29.43 -25.83
CA SER A 32 -4.59 30.08 -27.11
C SER A 32 -4.48 29.06 -28.26
N THR A 33 -5.59 28.80 -28.94
CA THR A 33 -5.59 28.39 -30.35
C THR A 33 -5.45 29.65 -31.20
N PHE A 34 -4.38 29.80 -31.98
CA PHE A 34 -4.35 30.37 -33.34
C PHE A 34 -2.90 30.52 -33.82
N GLY A 35 -2.52 29.87 -34.93
CA GLY A 35 -1.39 30.33 -35.75
C GLY A 35 -0.44 29.28 -36.34
N ASN A 36 -0.81 28.74 -37.51
CA ASN A 36 0.04 28.42 -38.67
C ASN A 36 0.97 27.17 -38.74
N ARG A 37 0.51 26.28 -39.64
CA ARG A 37 1.17 25.71 -40.84
C ARG A 37 2.45 24.86 -40.71
N VAL A 38 2.23 23.58 -41.04
CA VAL A 38 3.00 22.70 -41.93
C VAL A 38 4.51 22.64 -41.71
N ASN A 39 4.96 21.54 -41.10
CA ASN A 39 6.15 20.82 -41.55
C ASN A 39 5.91 19.31 -41.43
N THR A 40 5.48 18.71 -42.53
CA THR A 40 5.42 17.27 -42.78
C THR A 40 6.82 16.74 -43.05
N ALA A 41 7.59 16.46 -42.00
CA ALA A 41 8.77 15.59 -42.01
C ALA A 41 9.32 15.51 -40.58
N ASN A 42 8.91 14.47 -39.86
CA ASN A 42 9.55 13.84 -38.67
C ASN A 42 8.54 13.10 -37.78
N ASN A 43 7.52 12.47 -38.37
CA ASN A 43 6.61 11.53 -37.69
C ASN A 43 7.24 10.12 -37.48
N LEU A 44 8.57 10.05 -37.32
CA LEU A 44 9.27 8.79 -37.03
C LEU A 44 9.75 8.69 -35.58
N ASP A 45 9.38 9.65 -34.74
CA ASP A 45 9.52 9.53 -33.28
C ASP A 45 8.12 9.41 -32.68
N MET A 46 7.45 8.30 -33.02
CA MET A 46 6.17 7.92 -32.42
C MET A 46 6.36 7.78 -30.91
N ALA A 47 5.60 8.57 -30.16
CA ALA A 47 5.34 8.34 -28.74
C ALA A 47 5.17 6.83 -28.47
N ARG A 48 6.01 6.26 -27.60
CA ARG A 48 5.89 4.88 -27.11
C ARG A 48 4.65 4.71 -26.19
N THR A 49 3.49 5.25 -26.57
CA THR A 49 2.21 4.89 -25.96
C THR A 49 1.84 3.51 -26.49
N THR A 50 2.32 2.47 -25.82
CA THR A 50 2.05 1.10 -26.23
C THR A 50 0.60 0.77 -25.85
N ASP A 51 -0.22 0.42 -26.84
CA ASP A 51 -1.62 0.04 -26.64
C ASP A 51 -1.74 -1.14 -25.65
N PRO A 52 -2.52 -1.03 -24.55
CA PRO A 52 -2.71 -2.12 -23.60
C PRO A 52 -3.15 -3.44 -24.25
N ARG A 53 -3.93 -3.39 -25.34
CA ARG A 53 -4.30 -4.58 -26.12
C ARG A 53 -3.08 -5.26 -26.70
N ARG A 54 -2.16 -4.50 -27.30
CA ARG A 54 -0.95 -5.05 -27.90
C ARG A 54 -0.01 -5.66 -26.86
N VAL A 55 0.11 -5.01 -25.70
CA VAL A 55 0.84 -5.56 -24.55
C VAL A 55 0.24 -6.90 -24.11
N ALA A 56 -1.09 -6.95 -23.95
CA ALA A 56 -1.80 -8.18 -23.59
C ALA A 56 -1.56 -9.30 -24.61
N GLU A 57 -1.69 -9.02 -25.91
CA GLU A 57 -1.46 -10.01 -26.99
C GLU A 57 -0.04 -10.60 -26.95
N ILE A 58 0.98 -9.76 -26.76
CA ILE A 58 2.37 -10.21 -26.65
C ILE A 58 2.54 -11.11 -25.41
N MET A 59 2.12 -10.65 -24.24
CA MET A 59 2.28 -11.41 -22.99
C MET A 59 1.49 -12.72 -22.99
N LEU A 60 0.27 -12.74 -23.55
CA LEU A 60 -0.54 -13.95 -23.68
C LEU A 60 0.09 -14.98 -24.63
N SER A 61 0.80 -14.52 -25.67
CA SER A 61 1.49 -15.42 -26.59
C SER A 61 2.56 -16.28 -25.88
N TRP A 62 3.20 -15.73 -24.84
CA TRP A 62 4.19 -16.45 -24.02
C TRP A 62 3.59 -17.64 -23.28
N LEU A 63 2.28 -17.63 -23.07
CA LEU A 63 1.50 -18.65 -22.38
C LEU A 63 0.69 -19.54 -23.34
N ASN A 64 0.85 -19.38 -24.65
CA ASN A 64 0.01 -19.99 -25.68
C ASN A 64 -1.49 -19.70 -25.49
N LEU A 65 -1.81 -18.46 -25.12
CA LEU A 65 -3.17 -17.95 -24.98
C LEU A 65 -3.47 -16.92 -26.07
N GLN A 66 -4.74 -16.84 -26.47
CA GLN A 66 -5.26 -15.84 -27.40
C GLN A 66 -6.14 -14.85 -26.65
N LEU A 67 -6.00 -13.56 -26.99
CA LEU A 67 -6.85 -12.53 -26.42
C LEU A 67 -8.29 -12.64 -26.95
N VAL A 68 -9.26 -12.82 -26.06
CA VAL A 68 -10.69 -12.80 -26.40
C VAL A 68 -11.24 -11.38 -26.24
N SER A 69 -10.98 -10.76 -25.09
CA SER A 69 -11.43 -9.40 -24.80
C SER A 69 -10.48 -8.70 -23.83
N ILE A 70 -10.44 -7.37 -23.93
CA ILE A 70 -9.76 -6.49 -23.01
C ILE A 70 -10.67 -5.29 -22.72
N VAL A 71 -10.85 -4.96 -21.45
CA VAL A 71 -11.68 -3.84 -20.99
C VAL A 71 -10.88 -3.06 -19.96
N GLU A 72 -10.68 -1.77 -20.20
CA GLU A 72 -10.06 -0.89 -19.20
C GLU A 72 -11.00 -0.76 -17.99
N LEU A 73 -10.47 -1.09 -16.80
CA LEU A 73 -11.16 -0.93 -15.53
C LEU A 73 -10.85 0.44 -14.93
N GLN A 74 -9.58 0.85 -14.99
CA GLN A 74 -9.10 2.06 -14.34
C GLN A 74 -7.80 2.56 -14.97
N THR A 75 -7.68 3.88 -15.10
CA THR A 75 -6.40 4.55 -15.39
C THR A 75 -5.59 4.73 -14.10
N LEU A 76 -4.29 4.44 -14.13
CA LEU A 76 -3.39 4.63 -13.01
C LEU A 76 -3.15 6.12 -12.72
N TRP A 77 -2.80 6.42 -11.47
CA TRP A 77 -2.71 7.81 -11.00
C TRP A 77 -1.73 8.65 -11.85
N ALA A 78 -2.14 9.88 -12.15
CA ALA A 78 -1.41 10.81 -13.01
C ALA A 78 -1.12 10.28 -14.44
N GLY A 79 -1.93 9.35 -14.94
CA GLY A 79 -1.80 8.82 -16.31
C GLY A 79 -0.62 7.87 -16.49
N TYR A 80 -0.22 7.16 -15.44
CA TYR A 80 0.95 6.26 -15.45
C TYR A 80 0.67 4.89 -16.10
N GLY A 81 -0.50 4.69 -16.68
CA GLY A 81 -0.88 3.44 -17.33
C GLY A 81 -2.31 3.01 -17.00
N HIS A 82 -2.59 1.72 -17.15
CA HIS A 82 -3.95 1.18 -17.17
C HIS A 82 -4.04 -0.14 -16.42
N ILE A 83 -5.17 -0.37 -15.77
CA ILE A 83 -5.60 -1.67 -15.24
C ILE A 83 -6.71 -2.16 -16.16
N CYS A 84 -6.53 -3.32 -16.78
CA CYS A 84 -7.47 -3.89 -17.73
C CYS A 84 -7.94 -5.28 -17.29
N ALA A 85 -9.24 -5.54 -17.35
CA ALA A 85 -9.77 -6.90 -17.33
C ALA A 85 -9.48 -7.56 -18.68
N VAL A 86 -8.93 -8.77 -18.64
CA VAL A 86 -8.54 -9.54 -19.81
C VAL A 86 -9.26 -10.89 -19.77
N THR A 87 -9.94 -11.24 -20.87
CA THR A 87 -10.39 -12.62 -21.10
C THR A 87 -9.47 -13.23 -22.14
N ALA A 88 -8.87 -14.36 -21.81
CA ALA A 88 -7.94 -15.07 -22.70
C ALA A 88 -8.34 -16.52 -22.86
N ARG A 89 -8.14 -17.08 -24.05
CA ARG A 89 -8.46 -18.47 -24.38
C ARG A 89 -7.21 -19.29 -24.64
N ALA A 90 -7.12 -20.48 -24.07
CA ALA A 90 -6.04 -21.41 -24.38
C ALA A 90 -6.09 -21.88 -25.83
N SER A 91 -4.93 -21.88 -26.49
CA SER A 91 -4.80 -22.32 -27.88
C SER A 91 -4.85 -23.84 -28.04
N ASN A 92 -4.62 -24.60 -26.96
CA ASN A 92 -4.68 -26.06 -26.94
C ASN A 92 -4.92 -26.58 -25.52
N GLN A 93 -5.23 -27.88 -25.38
CA GLN A 93 -5.50 -28.49 -24.07
C GLN A 93 -4.31 -28.46 -23.11
N GLN A 94 -3.07 -28.47 -23.62
CA GLN A 94 -1.87 -28.42 -22.79
C GLN A 94 -1.73 -27.05 -22.10
N SER A 95 -1.95 -25.95 -22.83
CA SER A 95 -1.93 -24.61 -22.24
C SER A 95 -3.12 -24.37 -21.32
N ALA A 96 -4.31 -24.92 -21.65
CA ALA A 96 -5.45 -24.90 -20.74
C ALA A 96 -5.14 -25.60 -19.41
N ALA A 97 -4.58 -26.81 -19.46
CA ALA A 97 -4.19 -27.57 -18.27
C ALA A 97 -3.08 -26.88 -17.46
N HIS A 98 -2.11 -26.26 -18.15
CA HIS A 98 -1.07 -25.47 -17.49
C HIS A 98 -1.66 -24.27 -16.74
N MET A 99 -2.54 -23.49 -17.37
CA MET A 99 -3.17 -22.32 -16.74
C MET A 99 -4.02 -22.69 -15.54
N ARG A 100 -4.81 -23.77 -15.62
CA ARG A 100 -5.58 -24.28 -14.47
C ARG A 100 -4.68 -24.61 -13.28
N ARG A 101 -3.54 -25.26 -13.52
CA ARG A 101 -2.55 -25.57 -12.48
C ARG A 101 -1.93 -24.31 -11.88
N VAL A 102 -1.50 -23.36 -12.71
CA VAL A 102 -0.87 -22.12 -12.25
C VAL A 102 -1.83 -21.32 -11.39
N MET A 103 -3.07 -21.16 -11.85
CA MET A 103 -4.12 -20.41 -11.14
C MET A 103 -4.73 -21.17 -9.95
N GLY A 104 -4.32 -22.41 -9.68
CA GLY A 104 -4.87 -23.21 -8.58
C GLY A 104 -6.36 -23.60 -8.79
N ILE A 105 -6.83 -23.62 -10.03
CA ILE A 105 -8.18 -24.09 -10.38
C ILE A 105 -8.15 -25.63 -10.33
N GLY A 106 -8.53 -26.20 -9.19
CA GLY A 106 -8.44 -27.64 -8.91
C GLY A 106 -9.42 -28.53 -9.69
N ASP A 107 -9.29 -29.84 -9.46
CA ASP A 107 -10.11 -30.93 -10.03
C ASP A 107 -11.54 -31.05 -9.44
N GLY A 108 -12.11 -29.95 -8.94
CA GLY A 108 -13.45 -29.88 -8.33
C GLY A 108 -14.55 -29.44 -9.31
N HIS A 109 -15.82 -29.67 -8.95
CA HIS A 109 -16.98 -29.30 -9.77
C HIS A 109 -17.20 -27.78 -9.71
N GLY A 110 -16.89 -27.07 -10.79
CA GLY A 110 -17.13 -25.64 -10.92
C GLY A 110 -17.21 -25.22 -12.41
N PRO A 111 -17.93 -24.14 -12.73
CA PRO A 111 -18.22 -23.73 -14.12
C PRO A 111 -16.97 -23.32 -14.93
N GLN A 112 -15.81 -23.14 -14.30
CA GLN A 112 -14.53 -22.81 -14.94
C GLN A 112 -13.64 -24.03 -15.25
N ARG A 113 -13.97 -25.23 -14.78
CA ARG A 113 -13.08 -26.41 -14.90
C ARG A 113 -12.87 -26.84 -16.36
N ASP A 114 -13.93 -26.81 -17.16
CA ASP A 114 -13.90 -27.22 -18.57
C ASP A 114 -13.80 -26.04 -19.53
N SER A 115 -13.69 -24.82 -18.98
CA SER A 115 -13.49 -23.62 -19.78
C SER A 115 -12.05 -23.55 -20.26
N ASP A 116 -11.87 -23.33 -21.57
CA ASP A 116 -10.58 -22.94 -22.13
C ASP A 116 -10.38 -21.42 -22.03
N GLU A 117 -11.33 -20.68 -21.46
CA GLU A 117 -11.23 -19.24 -21.18
C GLU A 117 -10.89 -18.94 -19.72
N PHE A 118 -9.97 -17.99 -19.53
CA PHE A 118 -9.44 -17.54 -18.25
C PHE A 118 -9.67 -16.04 -18.09
N ARG A 119 -10.04 -15.63 -16.86
CA ARG A 119 -10.18 -14.23 -16.47
C ARG A 119 -8.91 -13.75 -15.79
N LEU A 120 -8.32 -12.70 -16.34
CA LEU A 120 -7.05 -12.13 -15.93
C LEU A 120 -7.18 -10.63 -15.74
N VAL A 121 -6.21 -10.03 -15.07
CA VAL A 121 -6.03 -8.59 -14.94
C VAL A 121 -4.65 -8.23 -15.46
N LEU A 122 -4.60 -7.30 -16.40
CA LEU A 122 -3.35 -6.68 -16.86
C LEU A 122 -3.17 -5.35 -16.11
N LYS A 123 -2.10 -5.24 -15.31
CA LYS A 123 -1.62 -3.95 -14.81
C LYS A 123 -0.46 -3.52 -15.70
N PHE A 124 -0.68 -2.49 -16.51
CA PHE A 124 0.26 -1.99 -17.50
C PHE A 124 0.70 -0.58 -17.14
N ILE A 125 2.00 -0.36 -17.02
CA ILE A 125 2.62 0.92 -16.66
C ILE A 125 3.23 1.56 -17.91
N SER A 126 2.76 2.75 -18.24
CA SER A 126 3.25 3.61 -19.31
C SER A 126 3.34 5.03 -18.75
N PRO A 127 4.46 5.42 -18.14
CA PRO A 127 4.59 6.73 -17.52
C PRO A 127 4.63 7.85 -18.58
N PRO A 128 4.13 9.05 -18.27
CA PRO A 128 4.26 10.20 -19.16
C PRO A 128 5.74 10.61 -19.34
N MET A 129 6.07 11.21 -20.49
CA MET A 129 7.40 11.74 -20.79
C MET A 129 7.66 13.05 -20.03
N THR A 130 7.86 12.96 -18.71
CA THR A 130 8.22 14.11 -17.86
C THR A 130 9.56 13.87 -17.15
N SER A 131 10.31 14.93 -16.84
CA SER A 131 11.52 14.82 -16.04
C SER A 131 11.19 14.29 -14.63
N GLY A 132 11.93 13.28 -14.18
CA GLY A 132 11.62 12.53 -12.97
C GLY A 132 11.89 13.32 -11.68
N ASP A 133 10.84 13.84 -11.06
CA ASP A 133 10.86 14.31 -9.68
C ASP A 133 10.76 13.13 -8.69
N GLU A 134 10.84 13.42 -7.39
CA GLU A 134 10.72 12.38 -6.34
C GLU A 134 9.41 11.58 -6.44
N GLY A 135 8.31 12.24 -6.82
CA GLY A 135 7.00 11.61 -6.98
C GLY A 135 6.97 10.63 -8.15
N HIS A 136 7.63 10.96 -9.26
CA HIS A 136 7.83 10.08 -10.40
C HIS A 136 8.63 8.83 -10.01
N TRP A 137 9.80 9.01 -9.38
CA TRP A 137 10.64 7.89 -8.97
C TRP A 137 9.95 6.97 -7.96
N ARG A 138 9.21 7.54 -7.01
CA ARG A 138 8.42 6.77 -6.05
C ARG A 138 7.39 5.86 -6.73
N LYS A 139 6.69 6.36 -7.75
CA LYS A 139 5.74 5.57 -8.53
C LYS A 139 6.43 4.46 -9.27
N MET A 140 7.47 4.78 -10.05
CA MET A 140 8.19 3.79 -10.85
C MET A 140 8.73 2.65 -10.00
N LEU A 141 9.41 2.98 -8.89
CA LEU A 141 9.91 1.99 -7.93
C LEU A 141 8.78 1.18 -7.29
N SER A 142 7.63 1.80 -6.96
CA SER A 142 6.50 1.07 -6.38
C SER A 142 5.90 0.03 -7.33
N TYR A 143 5.90 0.31 -8.64
CA TYR A 143 5.44 -0.66 -9.65
C TYR A 143 6.44 -1.83 -9.82
N GLU A 144 7.74 -1.55 -9.76
CA GLU A 144 8.77 -2.60 -9.77
C GLU A 144 8.68 -3.50 -8.52
N VAL A 145 8.47 -2.89 -7.35
CA VAL A 145 8.29 -3.61 -6.08
C VAL A 145 7.04 -4.48 -6.12
N GLU A 146 5.92 -3.96 -6.62
CA GLU A 146 4.69 -4.74 -6.76
C GLU A 146 4.86 -5.92 -7.74
N GLN A 147 5.53 -5.68 -8.86
CA GLN A 147 5.83 -6.76 -9.82
C GLN A 147 6.73 -7.83 -9.17
N TYR A 148 7.77 -7.44 -8.43
CA TYR A 148 8.59 -8.38 -7.63
C TYR A 148 7.72 -9.19 -6.67
N PHE A 149 6.81 -8.54 -5.95
CA PHE A 149 5.94 -9.22 -5.00
C PHE A 149 5.11 -10.32 -5.67
N TYR A 150 4.46 -10.01 -6.78
CA TYR A 150 3.64 -10.98 -7.48
C TYR A 150 4.45 -12.11 -8.14
N ASP A 151 5.68 -11.83 -8.59
CA ASP A 151 6.57 -12.83 -9.19
C ASP A 151 7.21 -13.76 -8.14
N GLU A 152 7.72 -13.21 -7.04
CA GLU A 152 8.63 -13.91 -6.13
C GLU A 152 8.03 -14.21 -4.75
N VAL A 153 7.13 -13.36 -4.24
CA VAL A 153 6.58 -13.47 -2.88
C VAL A 153 5.21 -14.15 -2.87
N ALA A 154 4.30 -13.71 -3.74
CA ALA A 154 2.94 -14.22 -3.87
C ALA A 154 2.86 -15.76 -3.98
N PRO A 155 3.75 -16.45 -4.74
CA PRO A 155 3.74 -17.91 -4.83
C PRO A 155 3.92 -18.62 -3.48
N ALA A 156 4.70 -18.04 -2.56
CA ALA A 156 5.01 -18.61 -1.26
C ALA A 156 3.92 -18.32 -0.20
N VAL A 157 3.11 -17.27 -0.38
CA VAL A 157 2.12 -16.83 0.62
C VAL A 157 0.67 -17.18 0.27
N ARG A 158 0.37 -17.40 -1.01
CA ARG A 158 -1.02 -17.58 -1.50
C ARG A 158 -1.80 -18.74 -0.86
N GLY A 159 -1.10 -19.74 -0.29
CA GLY A 159 -1.71 -20.85 0.43
C GLY A 159 -2.21 -20.47 1.83
N ASP A 160 -1.60 -19.46 2.45
CA ASP A 160 -1.92 -18.99 3.80
C ASP A 160 -2.76 -17.69 3.77
N ALA A 161 -2.48 -16.82 2.79
CA ALA A 161 -3.06 -15.51 2.62
C ALA A 161 -3.42 -15.32 1.13
N PRO A 162 -4.70 -15.43 0.75
CA PRO A 162 -5.14 -15.30 -0.64
C PRO A 162 -4.68 -13.99 -1.30
N VAL A 163 -4.01 -14.13 -2.44
CA VAL A 163 -3.54 -13.04 -3.33
C VAL A 163 -3.66 -13.49 -4.78
N ALA A 164 -3.64 -12.53 -5.71
CA ALA A 164 -3.64 -12.86 -7.14
C ALA A 164 -2.36 -13.63 -7.53
N THR A 165 -2.49 -14.59 -8.45
CA THR A 165 -1.36 -15.30 -9.03
C THR A 165 -0.82 -14.53 -10.22
N CYS A 166 0.47 -14.22 -10.25
CA CYS A 166 1.14 -13.76 -11.46
C CYS A 166 1.23 -14.91 -12.47
N VAL A 167 0.78 -14.67 -13.71
CA VAL A 167 0.88 -15.65 -14.79
C VAL A 167 1.96 -15.26 -15.82
N ALA A 168 2.28 -13.97 -15.94
CA ALA A 168 3.38 -13.46 -16.75
C ALA A 168 3.73 -12.03 -16.32
N SER A 169 5.01 -11.64 -16.42
CA SER A 169 5.45 -10.28 -16.13
C SER A 169 6.51 -9.81 -17.13
N THR A 170 6.76 -8.51 -17.23
CA THR A 170 7.88 -8.00 -18.03
C THR A 170 9.23 -8.17 -17.34
N ARG A 171 9.27 -8.60 -16.07
CA ARG A 171 10.50 -8.90 -15.34
C ARG A 171 11.20 -10.14 -15.88
N ASP A 172 10.43 -11.16 -16.28
CA ASP A 172 10.93 -12.43 -16.79
C ASP A 172 10.95 -12.53 -18.34
N MET A 173 10.72 -11.40 -19.05
CA MET A 173 10.47 -11.42 -20.50
C MET A 173 11.67 -11.73 -21.40
N LYS A 174 12.90 -11.72 -20.86
CA LYS A 174 14.12 -11.89 -21.67
C LYS A 174 14.10 -13.23 -22.41
N GLY A 175 14.23 -13.17 -23.74
CA GLY A 175 14.21 -14.34 -24.62
C GLY A 175 12.81 -14.85 -25.00
N LYS A 176 11.74 -14.20 -24.53
CA LYS A 176 10.37 -14.51 -24.98
C LYS A 176 10.07 -13.83 -26.33
N PRO A 177 9.18 -14.40 -27.16
CA PRO A 177 8.81 -13.82 -28.45
C PRO A 177 8.25 -12.39 -28.34
N ASP A 178 8.65 -11.49 -29.25
CA ASP A 178 8.24 -10.07 -29.31
C ASP A 178 8.51 -9.25 -28.02
N ALA A 179 9.32 -9.77 -27.08
CA ALA A 179 9.60 -9.10 -25.81
C ALA A 179 10.39 -7.79 -25.97
N GLU A 180 11.17 -7.65 -27.04
CA GLU A 180 11.88 -6.41 -27.36
C GLU A 180 10.94 -5.22 -27.57
N ARG A 181 9.67 -5.47 -27.92
CA ARG A 181 8.66 -4.42 -28.07
C ARG A 181 8.12 -3.90 -26.75
N LEU A 182 8.40 -4.61 -25.65
CA LEU A 182 8.01 -4.24 -24.29
C LEU A 182 9.19 -3.69 -23.48
N GLU A 183 10.34 -3.47 -24.12
CA GLU A 183 11.54 -2.98 -23.44
C GLU A 183 11.30 -1.61 -22.76
N GLY A 184 11.63 -1.55 -21.47
CA GLY A 184 11.42 -0.37 -20.63
C GLY A 184 9.99 -0.19 -20.10
N LEU A 185 9.06 -1.12 -20.39
CA LEU A 185 7.71 -1.13 -19.85
C LEU A 185 7.59 -2.08 -18.66
N ILE A 186 6.72 -1.72 -17.71
CA ILE A 186 6.35 -2.61 -16.61
C ILE A 186 4.93 -3.11 -16.90
N ALA A 187 4.75 -4.43 -17.02
CA ALA A 187 3.44 -5.03 -17.15
C ALA A 187 3.36 -6.35 -16.40
N THR A 188 2.26 -6.56 -15.69
CA THR A 188 2.01 -7.78 -14.91
C THR A 188 0.64 -8.30 -15.26
N LEU A 189 0.56 -9.56 -15.67
CA LEU A 189 -0.66 -10.27 -15.96
C LEU A 189 -0.97 -11.22 -14.80
N MET A 190 -2.12 -11.05 -14.18
CA MET A 190 -2.50 -11.73 -12.93
C MET A 190 -3.85 -12.41 -13.05
N SER A 191 -4.12 -13.41 -12.20
CA SER A 191 -5.46 -13.99 -12.05
C SER A 191 -6.46 -12.95 -11.55
N ASP A 192 -7.67 -12.93 -12.12
CA ASP A 192 -8.79 -12.17 -11.54
C ASP A 192 -9.28 -12.82 -10.24
N LEU A 193 -9.30 -12.06 -9.14
CA LEU A 193 -9.73 -12.53 -7.82
C LEU A 193 -11.26 -12.62 -7.69
N ARG A 194 -12.01 -11.83 -8.48
CA ARG A 194 -13.46 -11.66 -8.34
C ARG A 194 -14.29 -12.94 -8.46
N PRO A 195 -13.91 -13.94 -9.28
CA PRO A 195 -14.63 -15.22 -9.30
C PRO A 195 -14.69 -15.94 -7.95
N ALA A 196 -13.65 -15.82 -7.12
CA ALA A 196 -13.61 -16.41 -5.78
C ALA A 196 -14.03 -15.42 -4.68
N TYR A 197 -13.74 -14.13 -4.87
CA TYR A 197 -14.02 -13.05 -3.93
C TYR A 197 -14.85 -11.96 -4.62
N PRO A 198 -16.17 -12.17 -4.82
CA PRO A 198 -16.98 -11.30 -5.68
C PRO A 198 -17.36 -9.95 -5.05
N VAL A 199 -17.19 -9.78 -3.73
CA VAL A 199 -17.61 -8.58 -3.01
C VAL A 199 -16.43 -7.63 -2.85
N ALA A 200 -16.46 -6.49 -3.54
CA ALA A 200 -15.46 -5.43 -3.36
C ALA A 200 -15.67 -4.67 -2.04
N GLY A 201 -14.58 -4.35 -1.35
CA GLY A 201 -14.62 -3.40 -0.23
C GLY A 201 -14.68 -1.92 -0.67
N GLU A 202 -14.70 -1.67 -1.99
CA GLU A 202 -14.75 -0.35 -2.63
C GLU A 202 -16.10 0.36 -2.45
N LYS A 203 -16.42 0.84 -1.23
CA LYS A 203 -17.48 1.83 -0.97
C LYS A 203 -17.17 2.81 0.17
N ARG A 204 -15.90 3.03 0.52
CA ARG A 204 -15.47 3.94 1.62
C ARG A 204 -16.24 3.73 2.94
N THR A 205 -16.78 2.54 3.15
CA THR A 205 -17.50 2.18 4.37
C THR A 205 -16.61 1.24 5.17
N ALA A 206 -16.60 1.43 6.49
CA ALA A 206 -15.99 0.47 7.39
C ALA A 206 -16.51 -0.96 7.10
N LEU A 207 -15.62 -1.93 7.19
CA LEU A 207 -15.95 -3.34 7.03
C LEU A 207 -16.97 -3.78 8.07
N ASN A 208 -17.80 -4.78 7.76
CA ASN A 208 -18.62 -5.39 8.82
C ASN A 208 -17.75 -6.24 9.78
N LYS A 209 -18.31 -6.64 10.92
CA LYS A 209 -17.58 -7.42 11.93
C LYS A 209 -16.93 -8.68 11.37
N THR A 210 -17.64 -9.46 10.56
CA THR A 210 -17.13 -10.69 9.93
C THR A 210 -15.92 -10.39 9.04
N GLN A 211 -16.03 -9.37 8.20
CA GLN A 211 -14.97 -8.94 7.29
C GLN A 211 -13.74 -8.40 8.04
N VAL A 212 -13.94 -7.71 9.17
CA VAL A 212 -12.83 -7.26 10.03
C VAL A 212 -12.03 -8.45 10.55
N HIS A 213 -12.68 -9.46 11.13
CA HIS A 213 -11.99 -10.66 11.62
C HIS A 213 -11.31 -11.43 10.49
N ALA A 214 -11.97 -11.56 9.32
CA ALA A 214 -11.38 -12.21 8.16
C ALA A 214 -10.12 -11.49 7.64
N ALA A 215 -10.16 -10.15 7.55
CA ALA A 215 -9.01 -9.33 7.16
C ALA A 215 -7.89 -9.36 8.20
N LEU A 216 -8.23 -9.34 9.48
CA LEU A 216 -7.26 -9.45 10.56
C LEU A 216 -6.54 -10.80 10.55
N GLY A 217 -7.28 -11.89 10.34
CA GLY A 217 -6.73 -13.22 10.14
C GLY A 217 -5.85 -13.32 8.89
N TRP A 218 -6.25 -12.68 7.79
CA TRP A 218 -5.43 -12.58 6.58
C TRP A 218 -4.10 -11.89 6.86
N LEU A 219 -4.12 -10.71 7.51
CA LEU A 219 -2.91 -9.95 7.85
C LEU A 219 -1.98 -10.76 8.75
N ALA A 220 -2.51 -11.41 9.78
CA ALA A 220 -1.72 -12.22 10.70
C ALA A 220 -1.04 -13.41 9.99
N ARG A 221 -1.76 -14.11 9.10
CA ARG A 221 -1.19 -15.23 8.32
C ARG A 221 -0.18 -14.76 7.28
N PHE A 222 -0.46 -13.65 6.60
CA PHE A 222 0.48 -13.02 5.68
C PHE A 222 1.77 -12.65 6.41
N HIS A 223 1.68 -11.93 7.52
CA HIS A 223 2.82 -11.52 8.33
C HIS A 223 3.60 -12.71 8.93
N ARG A 224 2.89 -13.75 9.37
CA ARG A 224 3.54 -14.99 9.82
C ARG A 224 4.33 -15.63 8.69
N LYS A 225 3.74 -15.74 7.50
CA LYS A 225 4.37 -16.42 6.38
C LYS A 225 5.56 -15.65 5.83
N THR A 226 5.43 -14.34 5.68
CA THR A 226 6.50 -13.50 5.13
C THR A 226 7.62 -13.24 6.14
N HIS A 227 7.37 -13.38 7.44
CA HIS A 227 8.43 -13.39 8.47
C HIS A 227 9.53 -14.44 8.19
N GLU A 228 9.14 -15.60 7.66
CA GLU A 228 10.06 -16.67 7.23
C GLU A 228 10.86 -16.30 5.97
N LEU A 229 10.37 -15.32 5.19
CA LEU A 229 10.93 -14.91 3.90
C LEU A 229 11.80 -13.65 3.99
N VAL A 230 11.74 -12.91 5.11
CA VAL A 230 12.56 -11.70 5.30
C VAL A 230 14.03 -12.09 5.39
N ASP A 231 14.79 -11.66 4.39
CA ASP A 231 16.25 -11.72 4.42
C ASP A 231 16.79 -10.83 5.54
N ARG A 232 17.75 -11.36 6.31
CA ARG A 232 18.41 -10.59 7.37
C ARG A 232 19.55 -9.72 6.81
N ASP A 233 20.01 -10.01 5.60
CA ASP A 233 20.81 -9.07 4.82
C ASP A 233 19.89 -8.08 4.08
N LEU A 234 19.91 -6.83 4.54
CA LEU A 234 19.02 -5.78 4.07
C LEU A 234 19.49 -5.09 2.77
N ASN A 235 20.67 -5.44 2.25
CA ASN A 235 21.28 -4.73 1.11
C ASN A 235 20.50 -4.88 -0.21
N GLY A 236 19.75 -5.97 -0.37
CA GLY A 236 18.99 -6.29 -1.58
C GLY A 236 17.63 -5.60 -1.70
N PHE A 237 17.15 -4.93 -0.64
CA PHE A 237 15.86 -4.26 -0.65
C PHE A 237 15.93 -2.86 -1.30
N VAL A 238 14.77 -2.34 -1.69
CA VAL A 238 14.64 -1.03 -2.34
C VAL A 238 14.70 0.08 -1.31
N LEU A 239 15.62 1.03 -1.47
CA LEU A 239 15.80 2.17 -0.58
C LEU A 239 14.71 3.24 -0.78
N PRO A 240 14.57 4.23 0.12
CA PRO A 240 13.72 5.39 -0.14
C PRO A 240 14.00 6.02 -1.51
N PRO A 241 12.99 6.55 -2.23
CA PRO A 241 13.08 6.84 -3.66
C PRO A 241 14.31 7.67 -4.09
N LEU A 242 14.67 8.71 -3.34
CA LEU A 242 15.83 9.54 -3.63
C LEU A 242 17.16 8.77 -3.44
N GLN A 243 17.25 7.99 -2.36
CA GLN A 243 18.44 7.18 -2.07
C GLN A 243 18.60 6.06 -3.09
N GLU A 244 17.50 5.41 -3.46
CA GLU A 244 17.50 4.36 -4.49
C GLU A 244 17.91 4.89 -5.85
N THR A 245 17.38 6.06 -6.22
CA THR A 245 17.72 6.71 -7.49
C THR A 245 19.22 7.02 -7.54
N GLU A 246 19.79 7.55 -6.45
CA GLU A 246 21.24 7.78 -6.36
C GLU A 246 22.06 6.47 -6.36
N ARG A 247 21.57 5.41 -5.71
CA ARG A 247 22.19 4.08 -5.74
C ARG A 247 22.27 3.55 -7.18
N ARG A 248 21.17 3.59 -7.92
CA ARG A 248 21.08 3.11 -9.30
C ARG A 248 21.88 3.96 -10.29
N LYS A 249 22.02 5.28 -10.04
CA LYS A 249 22.92 6.13 -10.84
C LYS A 249 24.39 5.73 -10.68
N ARG A 250 24.81 5.37 -9.46
CA ARG A 250 26.20 4.95 -9.18
C ARG A 250 26.49 3.52 -9.63
N ASN A 251 25.49 2.65 -9.52
CA ASN A 251 25.57 1.26 -9.93
C ASN A 251 24.29 0.86 -10.69
N PRO A 252 24.26 0.99 -12.03
CA PRO A 252 23.11 0.63 -12.84
C PRO A 252 22.66 -0.83 -12.68
N GLU A 253 23.58 -1.74 -12.34
CA GLU A 253 23.27 -3.16 -12.11
C GLU A 253 22.46 -3.39 -10.83
N ALA A 254 22.45 -2.44 -9.89
CA ALA A 254 21.67 -2.54 -8.65
C ALA A 254 20.14 -2.63 -8.90
N ALA A 255 19.67 -2.16 -10.06
CA ALA A 255 18.25 -2.27 -10.44
C ALA A 255 17.81 -3.72 -10.69
N ALA A 256 18.69 -4.57 -11.23
CA ALA A 256 18.34 -5.91 -11.70
C ALA A 256 18.03 -6.92 -10.57
N GLY A 257 18.35 -6.59 -9.32
CA GLY A 257 18.13 -7.43 -8.14
C GLY A 257 17.15 -6.85 -7.11
N SER A 258 16.45 -5.76 -7.44
CA SER A 258 15.57 -5.07 -6.49
C SER A 258 14.43 -5.99 -6.02
N LYS A 259 14.39 -6.21 -4.70
CA LYS A 259 13.33 -6.92 -3.97
C LYS A 259 12.14 -5.98 -3.68
N VAL A 260 11.41 -6.24 -2.60
CA VAL A 260 10.42 -5.33 -2.02
C VAL A 260 11.09 -4.13 -1.33
N TRP A 261 10.30 -3.18 -0.80
CA TRP A 261 10.83 -2.02 -0.07
C TRP A 261 11.62 -2.44 1.18
N LEU A 262 12.72 -1.74 1.45
CA LEU A 262 13.48 -1.91 2.69
C LEU A 262 12.65 -1.48 3.89
N ASN A 263 11.95 -0.36 3.79
CA ASN A 263 10.97 0.08 4.77
C ASN A 263 9.62 0.13 4.05
N GLY A 264 8.79 -0.88 4.29
CA GLY A 264 7.46 -0.99 3.72
C GLY A 264 6.51 0.05 4.29
N GLY A 265 5.44 0.34 3.54
CA GLY A 265 4.44 1.32 3.94
C GLY A 265 4.50 2.62 3.18
N TYR A 266 3.31 3.19 2.97
CA TYR A 266 3.15 4.46 2.25
C TYR A 266 3.64 5.70 3.03
N THR A 267 3.79 5.57 4.35
CA THR A 267 3.76 6.71 5.28
C THR A 267 5.05 7.00 6.01
N TYR A 268 6.05 6.12 5.96
CA TYR A 268 7.22 6.25 6.80
C TYR A 268 8.01 7.54 6.50
N LEU A 269 8.56 8.13 7.56
CA LEU A 269 9.04 9.51 7.59
C LEU A 269 10.05 9.86 6.47
N ALA A 270 10.95 8.95 6.11
CA ALA A 270 11.98 9.23 5.11
C ALA A 270 11.42 9.55 3.70
N THR A 271 10.17 9.16 3.41
CA THR A 271 9.48 9.49 2.14
C THR A 271 8.52 10.68 2.26
N ARG A 272 8.39 11.25 3.47
CA ARG A 272 7.42 12.29 3.84
C ARG A 272 8.06 13.49 4.53
N ARG A 273 9.33 13.75 4.22
CA ARG A 273 10.08 14.86 4.84
C ARG A 273 9.49 16.23 4.49
N LYS A 274 8.93 16.42 3.29
CA LYS A 274 8.30 17.69 2.90
C LYS A 274 7.06 17.97 3.75
N GLU A 275 6.21 16.97 3.91
CA GLU A 275 4.98 17.03 4.69
C GLU A 275 5.29 17.21 6.18
N TYR A 276 6.28 16.47 6.70
CA TYR A 276 6.81 16.68 8.05
C TYR A 276 7.32 18.12 8.27
N SER A 277 8.08 18.69 7.33
CA SER A 277 8.53 20.09 7.40
C SER A 277 7.40 21.11 7.27
N SER A 278 6.29 20.76 6.63
CA SER A 278 5.10 21.60 6.62
C SER A 278 4.42 21.58 7.99
N LEU A 279 4.24 20.41 8.60
CA LEU A 279 3.71 20.28 9.97
C LEU A 279 4.57 21.03 11.00
N ALA A 280 5.90 20.93 10.90
CA ALA A 280 6.83 21.62 11.80
C ALA A 280 6.80 23.16 11.70
N ARG A 281 6.09 23.72 10.71
CA ARG A 281 5.90 25.17 10.53
C ARG A 281 4.46 25.61 10.82
N ASP A 282 3.58 24.67 11.12
CA ASP A 282 2.17 24.92 11.42
C ASP A 282 1.99 25.10 12.92
N GLU A 283 2.38 26.26 13.44
CA GLU A 283 2.33 26.59 14.88
C GLU A 283 0.90 26.57 15.47
N ASP A 284 -0.14 26.62 14.61
CA ASP A 284 -1.54 26.52 15.03
C ASP A 284 -1.97 25.05 15.27
N SER A 285 -1.21 24.08 14.78
CA SER A 285 -1.48 22.65 14.96
C SER A 285 -0.90 22.15 16.27
N GLU A 286 -1.72 21.55 17.13
CA GLU A 286 -1.25 20.88 18.36
C GLU A 286 -0.18 19.81 18.08
N TRP A 287 -0.22 19.24 16.87
CA TRP A 287 0.66 18.18 16.43
C TRP A 287 2.05 18.68 16.02
N CYS A 288 2.23 19.99 15.80
CA CYS A 288 3.54 20.59 15.51
C CYS A 288 4.49 20.35 16.68
N ASP A 289 4.16 20.85 17.87
CA ASP A 289 5.03 20.65 19.05
C ASP A 289 5.09 19.18 19.46
N ALA A 290 3.96 18.47 19.41
CA ALA A 290 3.87 17.08 19.85
C ALA A 290 4.80 16.13 19.06
N PHE A 291 4.97 16.36 17.75
CA PHE A 291 5.74 15.48 16.88
C PHE A 291 7.07 16.06 16.41
N CYS A 292 7.17 17.37 16.24
CA CYS A 292 8.31 18.01 15.58
C CYS A 292 9.27 18.70 16.55
N ALA A 293 8.85 19.00 17.78
CA ALA A 293 9.73 19.64 18.76
C ALA A 293 10.88 18.70 19.17
N PRO A 294 12.15 19.17 19.15
CA PRO A 294 13.28 18.44 19.68
C PRO A 294 13.03 18.03 21.14
N GLN A 295 13.27 16.77 21.48
CA GLN A 295 13.18 16.32 22.87
C GLN A 295 14.47 16.68 23.63
N GLU A 296 14.36 16.90 24.95
CA GLU A 296 15.49 17.03 25.87
C GLU A 296 16.18 15.65 26.06
N SER A 297 16.72 15.09 24.98
CA SER A 297 17.43 13.82 24.98
C SER A 297 18.80 13.98 24.32
N ALA A 298 19.71 13.03 24.58
CA ALA A 298 21.06 13.07 24.02
C ALA A 298 21.09 12.99 22.47
N SER A 299 19.99 12.65 21.81
CA SER A 299 19.88 12.63 20.35
C SER A 299 19.36 13.94 19.76
N GLY A 300 18.65 14.77 20.55
CA GLY A 300 17.94 15.96 20.05
C GLY A 300 16.81 15.65 19.05
N MET A 301 16.48 14.37 18.86
CA MET A 301 15.46 13.93 17.89
C MET A 301 14.07 14.31 18.39
N SER A 302 13.21 14.73 17.46
CA SER A 302 11.79 14.89 17.74
C SER A 302 11.11 13.53 17.95
N VAL A 303 9.91 13.50 18.54
CA VAL A 303 9.16 12.24 18.73
C VAL A 303 8.93 11.53 17.39
N ALA A 304 8.60 12.27 16.33
CA ALA A 304 8.43 11.70 14.99
C ALA A 304 9.69 10.98 14.49
N GLU A 305 10.86 11.56 14.72
CA GLU A 305 12.13 10.98 14.28
C GLU A 305 12.48 9.74 15.10
N GLN A 306 12.26 9.77 16.41
CA GLN A 306 12.49 8.63 17.29
C GLN A 306 11.60 7.44 16.94
N VAL A 307 10.32 7.71 16.72
CA VAL A 307 9.33 6.71 16.30
C VAL A 307 9.71 6.12 14.94
N ALA A 308 10.07 6.96 13.97
CA ALA A 308 10.50 6.49 12.65
C ALA A 308 11.75 5.61 12.72
N GLU A 309 12.72 5.94 13.57
CA GLU A 309 13.93 5.15 13.79
C GLU A 309 13.58 3.76 14.36
N VAL A 310 12.71 3.69 15.37
CA VAL A 310 12.29 2.41 15.97
C VAL A 310 11.49 1.53 15.00
N LEU A 311 10.68 2.13 14.13
CA LEU A 311 9.92 1.38 13.12
C LEU A 311 10.77 0.99 11.90
N THR A 312 11.90 1.66 11.66
CA THR A 312 12.77 1.34 10.53
C THR A 312 13.32 -0.08 10.64
N PRO A 313 13.25 -0.89 9.58
CA PRO A 313 13.76 -2.25 9.61
C PRO A 313 15.26 -2.31 9.88
N SER A 314 15.64 -3.23 10.76
CA SER A 314 17.03 -3.39 11.20
C SER A 314 17.44 -4.87 11.35
N GLY A 315 16.70 -5.79 10.72
CA GLY A 315 16.99 -7.22 10.74
C GLY A 315 16.47 -7.94 11.99
N ARG A 316 15.45 -7.39 12.65
CA ARG A 316 14.90 -7.92 13.90
C ARG A 316 14.15 -9.23 13.66
N PRO A 317 14.16 -10.17 14.62
CA PRO A 317 13.62 -11.52 14.43
C PRO A 317 12.10 -11.58 14.32
N TYR A 318 11.39 -10.47 14.42
CA TYR A 318 9.92 -10.37 14.27
C TYR A 318 9.51 -9.48 13.09
N GLU A 319 10.48 -8.97 12.33
CA GLU A 319 10.21 -8.25 11.09
C GLU A 319 9.65 -9.20 10.03
N THR A 320 8.69 -8.67 9.29
CA THR A 320 7.90 -9.37 8.28
C THR A 320 7.76 -8.48 7.05
N PHE A 321 7.12 -8.96 5.98
CA PHE A 321 6.63 -8.04 4.96
C PHE A 321 5.26 -7.50 5.38
N VAL A 322 5.13 -6.18 5.41
CA VAL A 322 3.85 -5.49 5.55
C VAL A 322 3.25 -5.25 4.17
N HIS A 323 1.92 -5.24 4.04
CA HIS A 323 1.24 -4.82 2.81
C HIS A 323 1.49 -3.34 2.51
N GLY A 324 1.50 -2.49 3.54
CA GLY A 324 1.90 -1.09 3.46
C GLY A 324 0.84 -0.08 2.98
N ASP A 325 -0.33 -0.56 2.55
CA ASP A 325 -1.50 0.27 2.18
C ASP A 325 -2.82 -0.43 2.51
N VAL A 326 -2.91 -0.97 3.74
CA VAL A 326 -4.10 -1.71 4.17
C VAL A 326 -5.30 -0.80 4.31
N LYS A 327 -6.36 -1.09 3.54
CA LYS A 327 -7.66 -0.42 3.58
C LYS A 327 -8.72 -1.30 2.92
N SER A 328 -9.98 -1.05 3.21
CA SER A 328 -11.14 -1.78 2.66
C SER A 328 -11.17 -1.77 1.14
N GLU A 329 -10.70 -0.70 0.52
CA GLU A 329 -10.63 -0.55 -0.94
C GLU A 329 -9.56 -1.41 -1.60
N ASN A 330 -8.68 -2.06 -0.81
CA ASN A 330 -7.61 -2.93 -1.30
C ASN A 330 -7.88 -4.42 -0.99
N LEU A 331 -9.15 -4.79 -0.77
CA LEU A 331 -9.54 -6.18 -0.58
C LEU A 331 -10.89 -6.53 -1.22
N PHE A 332 -10.99 -7.79 -1.63
CA PHE A 332 -12.25 -8.46 -1.97
C PHE A 332 -12.62 -9.46 -0.87
N THR A 333 -13.91 -9.75 -0.72
CA THR A 333 -14.42 -10.78 0.19
C THR A 333 -15.30 -11.79 -0.52
N THR A 334 -15.45 -12.97 0.11
CA THR A 334 -16.54 -13.90 -0.21
C THR A 334 -17.89 -13.25 0.07
N GLU A 335 -18.96 -13.81 -0.49
CA GLU A 335 -20.33 -13.30 -0.27
C GLU A 335 -20.73 -13.25 1.20
N ASP A 336 -20.27 -14.22 2.00
CA ASP A 336 -20.49 -14.27 3.45
C ASP A 336 -19.47 -13.47 4.27
N GLY A 337 -18.46 -12.88 3.61
CA GLY A 337 -17.43 -12.05 4.21
C GLY A 337 -16.42 -12.79 5.09
N LYS A 338 -16.43 -14.13 5.11
CA LYS A 338 -15.55 -14.93 5.99
C LYS A 338 -14.13 -15.10 5.47
N GLU A 339 -13.92 -14.91 4.17
CA GLU A 339 -12.59 -14.93 3.57
C GLU A 339 -12.36 -13.64 2.78
N VAL A 340 -11.11 -13.21 2.74
CA VAL A 340 -10.69 -12.02 2.00
C VAL A 340 -9.45 -12.31 1.16
N ALA A 341 -9.29 -11.55 0.08
CA ALA A 341 -8.07 -11.48 -0.70
C ALA A 341 -7.65 -10.02 -0.85
N PHE A 342 -6.43 -9.70 -0.44
CA PHE A 342 -5.86 -8.37 -0.60
C PHE A 342 -5.20 -8.22 -1.98
N TYR A 343 -5.14 -6.98 -2.45
CA TYR A 343 -4.48 -6.58 -3.69
C TYR A 343 -3.84 -5.19 -3.55
N ASP A 344 -3.09 -4.76 -4.57
CA ASP A 344 -2.36 -3.48 -4.61
C ASP A 344 -1.16 -3.43 -3.64
N PHE A 345 -0.15 -4.26 -3.91
CA PHE A 345 1.05 -4.41 -3.09
C PHE A 345 2.18 -3.42 -3.45
N GLN A 346 1.83 -2.22 -3.93
CA GLN A 346 2.81 -1.18 -4.32
C GLN A 346 3.76 -0.75 -3.21
N TYR A 347 3.32 -0.87 -1.97
CA TYR A 347 4.04 -0.42 -0.78
C TYR A 347 4.50 -1.58 0.11
N VAL A 348 4.48 -2.81 -0.42
CA VAL A 348 4.94 -3.99 0.31
C VAL A 348 6.44 -3.90 0.60
N GLY A 349 6.83 -4.23 1.82
CA GLY A 349 8.23 -4.15 2.23
C GLY A 349 8.45 -4.65 3.64
N VAL A 350 9.72 -4.67 4.08
CA VAL A 350 10.05 -5.07 5.45
C VAL A 350 9.43 -4.09 6.45
N GLY A 351 8.89 -4.60 7.54
CA GLY A 351 8.32 -3.78 8.60
C GLY A 351 7.80 -4.59 9.77
N LEU A 352 7.14 -3.90 10.68
CA LEU A 352 6.39 -4.49 11.77
C LEU A 352 4.92 -4.57 11.37
N GLY A 353 4.29 -5.73 11.55
CA GLY A 353 2.88 -5.91 11.21
C GLY A 353 1.93 -4.92 11.91
N SER A 354 2.35 -4.31 13.02
CA SER A 354 1.61 -3.22 13.68
C SER A 354 1.43 -1.97 12.82
N CYS A 355 2.33 -1.70 11.86
CA CYS A 355 2.19 -0.59 10.92
C CYS A 355 0.96 -0.75 10.02
N ASP A 356 0.71 -1.97 9.54
CA ASP A 356 -0.49 -2.30 8.77
C ASP A 356 -1.75 -2.21 9.64
N LEU A 357 -1.68 -2.70 10.88
CA LEU A 357 -2.81 -2.64 11.81
C LEU A 357 -3.20 -1.19 12.13
N ALA A 358 -2.25 -0.27 12.29
CA ALA A 358 -2.54 1.11 12.69
C ALA A 358 -3.41 1.79 11.62
N LYS A 359 -3.05 1.57 10.36
CA LYS A 359 -3.83 2.03 9.21
C LYS A 359 -5.17 1.30 9.10
N PHE A 360 -5.19 -0.02 9.24
CA PHE A 360 -6.40 -0.83 9.16
C PHE A 360 -7.46 -0.43 10.19
N PHE A 361 -7.06 -0.29 11.46
CA PHE A 361 -7.95 0.08 12.56
C PHE A 361 -8.50 1.48 12.36
N THR A 362 -7.69 2.39 11.81
CA THR A 362 -8.14 3.74 11.53
C THR A 362 -9.09 3.80 10.32
N CYS A 363 -8.78 3.08 9.24
CA CYS A 363 -9.44 3.28 7.95
C CYS A 363 -10.61 2.32 7.68
N SER A 364 -10.66 1.17 8.35
CA SER A 364 -11.53 0.07 7.90
C SER A 364 -12.26 -0.67 9.01
N VAL A 365 -11.79 -0.59 10.26
CA VAL A 365 -12.50 -1.17 11.41
C VAL A 365 -13.60 -0.18 11.88
N PRO A 366 -14.87 -0.61 12.04
CA PRO A 366 -15.90 0.25 12.61
C PRO A 366 -15.53 0.72 14.01
N LEU A 367 -15.73 2.00 14.30
CA LEU A 367 -15.42 2.59 15.61
C LEU A 367 -16.03 1.79 16.79
N GLY A 368 -17.25 1.28 16.64
CA GLY A 368 -17.92 0.47 17.67
C GLY A 368 -17.29 -0.89 17.97
N MET A 369 -16.27 -1.32 17.21
CA MET A 369 -15.43 -2.47 17.54
C MET A 369 -14.16 -2.08 18.31
N LEU A 370 -13.78 -0.80 18.30
CA LEU A 370 -12.58 -0.28 18.97
C LEU A 370 -12.93 0.26 20.36
N VAL A 371 -14.08 0.94 20.48
CA VAL A 371 -14.54 1.60 21.71
C VAL A 371 -15.98 1.25 22.04
N GLU A 372 -16.29 1.12 23.33
CA GLU A 372 -17.65 0.87 23.81
C GLU A 372 -18.55 2.10 23.65
N ASN A 373 -18.02 3.28 23.99
CA ASN A 373 -18.70 4.56 23.84
C ASN A 373 -18.26 5.25 22.55
N ARG A 374 -19.22 5.63 21.71
CA ARG A 374 -18.93 6.37 20.46
C ARG A 374 -18.48 7.81 20.70
N ALA A 375 -18.76 8.38 21.87
CA ALA A 375 -18.20 9.65 22.27
C ALA A 375 -16.74 9.43 22.72
N VAL A 376 -15.80 9.75 21.84
CA VAL A 376 -14.37 9.61 22.11
C VAL A 376 -13.90 10.80 22.97
N PRO A 377 -13.26 10.57 24.12
CA PRO A 377 -12.69 11.64 24.95
C PRO A 377 -11.40 12.22 24.34
N ASP A 378 -10.89 13.34 24.87
CA ASP A 378 -9.66 13.97 24.38
C ASP A 378 -8.42 13.06 24.48
N GLU A 379 -8.35 12.23 25.53
CA GLU A 379 -7.33 11.21 25.75
C GLU A 379 -8.00 9.86 26.05
N LEU A 380 -7.50 8.80 25.40
CA LEU A 380 -8.09 7.47 25.50
C LEU A 380 -6.99 6.42 25.74
N PRO A 381 -7.01 5.65 26.85
CA PRO A 381 -6.19 4.44 26.96
C PRO A 381 -6.67 3.34 26.00
N MET A 382 -5.86 2.30 25.79
CA MET A 382 -6.30 1.12 25.03
C MET A 382 -7.51 0.48 25.69
N GLY A 383 -8.64 0.45 24.97
CA GLY A 383 -9.88 -0.17 25.43
C GLY A 383 -9.97 -1.67 25.12
N ASP A 384 -11.01 -2.32 25.62
CA ASP A 384 -11.19 -3.78 25.49
C ASP A 384 -11.39 -4.23 24.03
N GLY A 385 -12.08 -3.44 23.21
CA GLY A 385 -12.29 -3.74 21.78
C GLY A 385 -10.99 -3.74 20.97
N GLU A 386 -10.22 -2.65 21.08
CA GLU A 386 -8.86 -2.54 20.53
C GLU A 386 -7.97 -3.71 21.01
N MET A 387 -7.93 -3.95 22.32
CA MET A 387 -7.15 -5.02 22.96
C MET A 387 -7.53 -6.40 22.42
N GLN A 388 -8.83 -6.69 22.26
CA GLN A 388 -9.31 -7.99 21.80
C GLN A 388 -8.89 -8.29 20.37
N LEU A 389 -9.02 -7.31 19.47
CA LEU A 389 -8.57 -7.45 18.08
C LEU A 389 -7.04 -7.63 18.01
N LEU A 390 -6.29 -6.84 18.77
CA LEU A 390 -4.83 -6.98 18.83
C LEU A 390 -4.40 -8.37 19.36
N LYS A 391 -5.09 -8.91 20.35
CA LYS A 391 -4.86 -10.27 20.85
C LYS A 391 -5.18 -11.34 19.82
N GLU A 392 -6.29 -11.21 19.09
CA GLU A 392 -6.64 -12.13 18.00
C GLU A 392 -5.57 -12.16 16.91
N TYR A 393 -5.11 -10.98 16.49
CA TYR A 393 -4.00 -10.86 15.54
C TYR A 393 -2.72 -11.50 16.09
N HIS A 394 -2.32 -11.17 17.31
CA HIS A 394 -1.07 -11.64 17.92
C HIS A 394 -1.06 -13.16 18.10
N GLN A 395 -2.19 -13.73 18.51
CA GLN A 395 -2.39 -15.19 18.62
C GLN A 395 -2.26 -15.89 17.27
N THR A 396 -2.89 -15.33 16.22
CA THR A 396 -2.84 -15.90 14.86
C THR A 396 -1.43 -15.77 14.25
N LEU A 397 -0.76 -14.64 14.50
CA LEU A 397 0.63 -14.41 14.09
C LEU A 397 1.54 -15.49 14.70
N GLY A 398 1.40 -15.72 16.01
CA GLY A 398 1.95 -16.90 16.68
C GLY A 398 3.47 -17.02 16.66
N LEU A 399 4.20 -15.90 16.79
CA LEU A 399 5.67 -15.86 16.92
C LEU A 399 6.17 -16.18 18.34
N GLY A 400 5.26 -16.36 19.32
CA GLY A 400 5.58 -16.79 20.67
C GLY A 400 6.59 -15.89 21.38
N GLU A 401 7.61 -16.49 21.98
CA GLU A 401 8.65 -15.78 22.74
C GLU A 401 9.50 -14.83 21.88
N GLN A 402 9.55 -15.03 20.56
CA GLN A 402 10.27 -14.12 19.66
C GLN A 402 9.61 -12.74 19.58
N TYR A 403 8.29 -12.68 19.81
CA TYR A 403 7.56 -11.43 19.80
C TYR A 403 6.50 -11.39 20.91
N PRO A 404 6.94 -11.20 22.17
CA PRO A 404 6.03 -11.25 23.32
C PRO A 404 5.01 -10.10 23.27
N TRP A 405 3.86 -10.33 23.91
CA TRP A 405 2.73 -9.40 23.92
C TRP A 405 3.13 -7.97 24.30
N ASP A 406 3.91 -7.78 25.36
CA ASP A 406 4.30 -6.46 25.84
C ASP A 406 5.16 -5.69 24.81
N LEU A 407 6.05 -6.39 24.09
CA LEU A 407 6.84 -5.78 23.03
C LEU A 407 5.96 -5.43 21.83
N PHE A 408 5.02 -6.32 21.47
CA PHE A 408 4.05 -6.06 20.41
C PHE A 408 3.19 -4.82 20.71
N VAL A 409 2.72 -4.66 21.95
CA VAL A 409 1.97 -3.46 22.37
C VAL A 409 2.81 -2.19 22.21
N ARG A 410 4.11 -2.23 22.54
CA ARG A 410 4.99 -1.05 22.31
C ARG A 410 5.16 -0.71 20.85
N HIS A 411 5.28 -1.71 19.98
CA HIS A 411 5.34 -1.48 18.53
C HIS A 411 3.98 -1.04 17.96
N TRP A 412 2.87 -1.49 18.53
CA TRP A 412 1.52 -1.01 18.21
C TRP A 412 1.36 0.47 18.55
N GLU A 413 1.67 0.87 19.78
CA GLU A 413 1.61 2.27 20.23
C GLU A 413 2.50 3.16 19.34
N THR A 414 3.72 2.71 19.05
CA THR A 414 4.66 3.41 18.17
C THR A 414 4.14 3.54 16.73
N ALA A 415 3.51 2.49 16.19
CA ALA A 415 2.89 2.54 14.86
C ALA A 415 1.69 3.50 14.80
N MET A 416 0.87 3.59 15.86
CA MET A 416 -0.21 4.58 15.95
C MET A 416 0.34 6.01 15.95
N VAL A 417 1.42 6.26 16.69
CA VAL A 417 2.08 7.57 16.72
C VAL A 417 2.61 7.97 15.33
N ASP A 418 3.27 7.06 14.61
CA ASP A 418 3.74 7.36 13.25
C ASP A 418 2.58 7.62 12.27
N TRP A 419 1.52 6.81 12.37
CA TRP A 419 0.33 6.96 11.52
C TRP A 419 -0.40 8.29 11.79
N CYS A 420 -0.52 8.71 13.04
CA CYS A 420 -1.07 10.02 13.41
C CYS A 420 -0.19 11.16 12.95
N ARG A 421 1.14 11.07 13.10
CA ARG A 421 2.08 12.04 12.54
C ARG A 421 1.89 12.17 11.02
N PHE A 422 1.72 11.06 10.32
CA PHE A 422 1.44 11.11 8.88
C PHE A 422 0.15 11.87 8.58
N GLN A 423 -0.96 11.52 9.23
CA GLN A 423 -2.24 12.21 9.02
C GLN A 423 -2.17 13.69 9.42
N ALA A 424 -1.50 14.05 10.51
CA ALA A 424 -1.30 15.44 10.90
C ALA A 424 -0.58 16.27 9.82
N SER A 425 0.35 15.64 9.09
CA SER A 425 1.11 16.30 8.02
C SER A 425 0.46 16.29 6.63
N TRP A 426 -0.60 15.49 6.43
CA TRP A 426 -1.20 15.23 5.11
C TRP A 426 -2.72 15.51 5.05
N GLY A 427 -3.42 15.30 6.16
CA GLY A 427 -4.87 15.35 6.30
C GLY A 427 -5.38 14.15 7.09
N PHE A 428 -6.46 14.33 7.85
CA PHE A 428 -7.06 13.27 8.65
C PHE A 428 -8.23 12.56 7.97
N TRP A 429 -8.37 11.26 8.19
CA TRP A 429 -9.52 10.46 7.76
C TRP A 429 -9.69 9.17 8.56
N GLY A 430 -10.88 8.56 8.46
CA GLY A 430 -11.25 7.33 9.17
C GLY A 430 -11.68 7.62 10.60
N ASN A 431 -11.28 6.76 11.53
CA ASN A 431 -11.53 6.92 12.96
C ASN A 431 -10.57 7.98 13.57
N THR A 432 -10.62 9.22 13.07
CA THR A 432 -9.73 10.32 13.42
C THR A 432 -9.75 10.61 14.92
N ASP A 433 -10.92 10.86 15.51
CA ASP A 433 -11.04 11.19 16.94
C ASP A 433 -10.43 10.09 17.82
N TRP A 434 -10.64 8.82 17.45
CA TRP A 434 -10.05 7.67 18.16
C TRP A 434 -8.52 7.66 18.03
N LEU A 435 -7.99 7.83 16.82
CA LEU A 435 -6.54 7.86 16.59
C LEU A 435 -5.88 8.99 17.41
N GLU A 436 -6.42 10.20 17.31
CA GLU A 436 -5.91 11.36 18.03
C GLU A 436 -5.95 11.15 19.55
N ALA A 437 -7.08 10.70 20.10
CA ALA A 437 -7.23 10.47 21.53
C ALA A 437 -6.29 9.38 22.06
N ARG A 438 -6.11 8.29 21.30
CA ARG A 438 -5.15 7.23 21.64
C ARG A 438 -3.72 7.76 21.62
N VAL A 439 -3.38 8.60 20.66
CA VAL A 439 -2.02 9.16 20.51
C VAL A 439 -1.71 10.20 21.57
N ARG A 440 -2.65 11.10 21.92
CA ARG A 440 -2.48 12.02 23.06
C ARG A 440 -2.18 11.24 24.34
N TYR A 441 -2.91 10.15 24.61
CA TYR A 441 -2.64 9.27 25.75
C TYR A 441 -1.25 8.61 25.69
N ILE A 442 -0.83 8.10 24.53
CA ILE A 442 0.49 7.47 24.35
C ILE A 442 1.62 8.50 24.59
N LEU A 443 1.48 9.71 24.05
CA LEU A 443 2.44 10.80 24.27
C LEU A 443 2.47 11.25 25.74
N GLY A 444 1.37 11.13 26.48
CA GLY A 444 1.32 11.36 27.92
C GLY A 444 1.99 10.24 28.76
N ASN A 445 2.19 9.05 28.18
CA ASN A 445 2.66 7.88 28.92
C ASN A 445 4.18 7.86 29.13
N LYS A 446 4.61 8.13 30.38
CA LYS A 446 6.03 8.11 30.78
C LYS A 446 6.72 6.76 30.52
N SER A 447 6.02 5.65 30.72
CA SER A 447 6.58 4.31 30.52
C SER A 447 6.86 4.03 29.05
N TRP A 448 5.99 4.49 28.14
CA TRP A 448 6.23 4.40 26.71
C TRP A 448 7.41 5.28 26.27
N LYS A 449 7.49 6.53 26.75
CA LYS A 449 8.61 7.44 26.48
C LYS A 449 9.95 6.85 26.90
N THR A 450 10.05 6.36 28.15
CA THR A 450 11.28 5.70 28.63
C THR A 450 11.63 4.46 27.79
N TRP A 451 10.63 3.68 27.37
CA TRP A 451 10.86 2.55 26.48
C TRP A 451 11.40 3.01 25.11
N LEU A 452 10.82 4.06 24.52
CA LEU A 452 11.23 4.61 23.22
C LEU A 452 12.70 5.06 23.27
N ASP A 453 13.08 5.85 24.28
CA ASP A 453 14.47 6.29 24.50
C ASP A 453 15.43 5.10 24.62
N SER A 454 15.01 4.04 25.31
CA SER A 454 15.83 2.83 25.50
C SER A 454 16.10 2.06 24.20
N GLN A 455 15.21 2.15 23.20
CA GLN A 455 15.43 1.50 21.91
C GLN A 455 16.51 2.23 21.11
N LEU A 456 16.51 3.57 21.13
CA LEU A 456 17.50 4.39 20.43
C LEU A 456 18.92 4.21 20.98
N GLY A 457 19.04 3.96 22.29
CA GLY A 457 20.32 3.63 22.93
C GLY A 457 20.92 2.31 22.44
N LYS A 458 20.10 1.34 22.01
CA LYS A 458 20.57 0.05 21.48
C LYS A 458 21.03 0.15 20.03
N THR A 459 20.38 0.98 19.22
CA THR A 459 20.73 1.20 17.81
C THR A 459 22.09 1.88 17.62
N ARG A 460 22.57 2.63 18.62
CA ARG A 460 23.86 3.35 18.56
C ARG A 460 25.10 2.52 18.93
N VAL A 461 24.92 1.29 19.44
CA VAL A 461 26.03 0.41 19.88
C VAL A 461 26.23 -0.78 18.93
N GLY A 462 25.48 -0.83 17.82
CA GLY A 462 25.53 -1.88 16.80
C GLY A 462 26.43 -1.53 15.61
#